data_AF-A0A832PE52-F1
#
_entry.id   AF-A0A832PE52-F1
#
_cell.length_a   1.000
_cell.length_b   1.000
_cell.length_c   1.000
_cell.angle_alpha   90.00
_cell.angle_beta   90.00
_cell.angle_gamma   90.00
#
_symmetry.space_group_name_H-M   'P 1'
#
loop_
_entity.id
_entity.type
_entity.pdbx_description
1 polymer ?
#
loop_
_entity_poly.entity_id
_entity_poly.type
_entity_poly.pdbx_seq_one_letter_code
_entity_poly.pdbx_strand_id
1 'polypeptide(L)'
;MKFNVEVRIKLKKGMLNPEAATIQRALALLGYEVENTNTIDIITFTMEEDNKKKVEEEVEDMCQRLLCNPVIHDYQINIKPED
;
A
#
# COMPACT_ATOMS: atom_id res chain seq x y z
N MET A 1 -10.93 11.18 18.60
CA MET A 1 -9.52 11.55 18.36
C MET A 1 -9.27 11.49 16.87
N LYS A 2 -8.39 12.33 16.32
CA LYS A 2 -8.02 12.23 14.90
C LYS A 2 -6.80 11.35 14.72
N PHE A 3 -6.81 10.59 13.64
CA PHE A 3 -5.75 9.67 13.29
C PHE A 3 -5.36 9.84 11.82
N ASN A 4 -4.06 9.93 11.57
CA ASN A 4 -3.47 9.83 10.25
C ASN A 4 -3.22 8.35 9.94
N VAL A 5 -3.83 7.89 8.84
CA VAL A 5 -3.78 6.52 8.36
C VAL A 5 -2.98 6.47 7.07
N GLU A 6 -2.12 5.47 6.95
CA GLU A 6 -1.40 5.12 5.73
C GLU A 6 -1.63 3.63 5.44
N VAL A 7 -2.16 3.32 4.26
CA VAL A 7 -2.34 1.95 3.76
C VAL A 7 -1.38 1.75 2.60
N ARG A 8 -0.40 0.87 2.77
CA ARG A 8 0.53 0.46 1.71
C ARG A 8 0.03 -0.82 1.07
N ILE A 9 -0.15 -0.84 -0.23
CA ILE A 9 -0.68 -1.97 -0.98
C ILE A 9 0.38 -2.42 -2.00
N LYS A 10 0.61 -3.73 -2.06
CA LYS A 10 1.55 -4.33 -3.01
C LYS A 10 0.98 -5.62 -3.58
N LEU A 11 1.42 -5.98 -4.79
CA LEU A 11 1.16 -7.31 -5.32
C LEU A 11 1.80 -8.39 -4.44
N LYS A 12 1.09 -9.51 -4.27
CA LYS A 12 1.60 -10.71 -3.59
C LYS A 12 2.83 -11.25 -4.31
N LYS A 13 3.70 -11.92 -3.54
CA LYS A 13 4.90 -12.55 -4.09
C LYS A 13 4.55 -13.55 -5.19
N GLY A 14 5.24 -13.46 -6.32
CA GLY A 14 5.03 -14.33 -7.49
C GLY A 14 3.97 -13.82 -8.48
N MET A 15 3.24 -12.76 -8.15
CA MET A 15 2.39 -12.06 -9.10
C MET A 15 3.24 -11.24 -10.07
N LEU A 16 2.88 -11.26 -11.35
CA LEU A 16 3.50 -10.41 -12.35
C LEU A 16 3.13 -8.95 -12.07
N ASN A 17 4.13 -8.07 -12.00
CA ASN A 17 3.96 -6.63 -11.99
C ASN A 17 4.46 -6.05 -13.33
N PRO A 18 3.60 -5.87 -14.34
CA PRO A 18 4.00 -5.37 -15.67
C PRO A 18 4.60 -3.96 -15.63
N GLU A 19 4.12 -3.12 -14.72
CA GLU A 19 4.60 -1.75 -14.54
C GLU A 19 6.04 -1.75 -14.04
N ALA A 20 6.32 -2.48 -12.96
CA ALA A 20 7.66 -2.60 -12.41
C ALA A 20 8.66 -3.19 -13.42
N ALA A 21 8.22 -4.18 -14.22
CA ALA A 21 9.04 -4.75 -15.29
C ALA A 21 9.38 -3.71 -16.38
N THR A 22 8.42 -2.83 -16.71
CA THR A 22 8.62 -1.75 -17.69
C THR A 22 9.59 -0.70 -17.15
N ILE A 23 9.43 -0.31 -15.88
CA ILE A 23 10.32 0.64 -15.20
C ILE A 23 11.75 0.10 -15.15
N GLN A 24 11.94 -1.17 -14.76
CA GLN A 24 13.26 -1.79 -14.72
C GLN A 24 13.97 -1.76 -16.08
N ARG A 25 13.23 -2.11 -17.16
CA ARG A 25 13.77 -2.04 -18.53
C ARG A 25 14.14 -0.62 -18.94
N ALA A 26 13.30 0.37 -18.59
CA ALA A 26 13.58 1.77 -18.88
C ALA A 26 14.84 2.26 -18.14
N LEU A 27 15.03 1.87 -16.89
CA LEU A 27 16.23 2.18 -16.11
C LEU A 27 17.50 1.59 -16.74
N ALA A 28 17.44 0.34 -17.20
CA ALA A 28 18.56 -0.31 -17.89
C ALA A 28 18.94 0.43 -19.19
N LEU A 29 17.96 0.89 -19.98
CA LEU A 29 18.21 1.70 -21.18
C LEU A 29 18.89 3.04 -20.88
N LEU A 30 18.67 3.59 -19.67
CA LEU A 30 19.33 4.81 -19.19
C LEU A 30 20.71 4.52 -18.55
N GLY A 31 21.16 3.27 -18.51
CA GLY A 31 22.44 2.86 -17.93
C GLY A 31 22.40 2.59 -16.42
N TYR A 32 21.21 2.47 -15.81
CA TYR A 32 21.05 2.12 -14.41
C TYR A 32 20.69 0.64 -14.26
N GLU A 33 21.55 -0.12 -13.60
CA GLU A 33 21.29 -1.53 -13.27
C GLU A 33 20.59 -1.61 -11.92
N VAL A 34 19.37 -2.16 -11.91
CA VAL A 34 18.56 -2.36 -10.70
C VAL A 34 17.94 -3.76 -10.71
N GLU A 35 17.73 -4.31 -9.52
CA GLU A 35 17.12 -5.62 -9.31
C GLU A 35 15.91 -5.52 -8.40
N ASN A 36 15.00 -6.49 -8.49
CA ASN A 36 13.81 -6.60 -7.64
C ASN A 36 12.92 -5.35 -7.68
N THR A 37 12.82 -4.70 -8.85
CA THR A 37 11.94 -3.53 -9.04
C THR A 37 10.50 -3.94 -8.73
N ASN A 38 9.81 -3.12 -7.93
CA ASN A 38 8.41 -3.31 -7.60
C ASN A 38 7.71 -1.96 -7.47
N THR A 39 6.41 -1.93 -7.73
CA THR A 39 5.55 -0.77 -7.44
C THR A 39 4.62 -1.10 -6.27
N ILE A 40 4.29 -0.06 -5.51
CA ILE A 40 3.34 -0.12 -4.40
C ILE A 40 2.45 1.10 -4.48
N ASP A 41 1.21 0.95 -4.04
CA ASP A 41 0.29 2.07 -3.84
C ASP A 41 0.31 2.47 -2.37
N ILE A 42 0.26 3.77 -2.11
CA ILE A 42 0.14 4.31 -0.75
C ILE A 42 -1.09 5.20 -0.72
N ILE A 43 -2.07 4.83 0.11
CA ILE A 43 -3.30 5.58 0.33
C ILE A 43 -3.21 6.20 1.73
N THR A 44 -3.29 7.52 1.80
CA THR A 44 -3.25 8.26 3.07
C THR A 44 -4.53 9.04 3.28
N PHE A 45 -5.05 9.02 4.51
CA PHE A 45 -6.22 9.80 4.89
C PHE A 45 -6.25 10.02 6.40
N THR A 46 -7.07 10.98 6.84
CA THR A 46 -7.31 11.26 8.25
C THR A 46 -8.73 10.83 8.60
N MET A 47 -8.94 10.26 9.79
CA MET A 47 -10.27 9.93 10.29
C MET A 47 -10.41 10.20 11.79
N GLU A 48 -11.64 10.51 12.21
CA GLU A 48 -11.99 10.69 13.61
C GLU A 48 -12.56 9.40 14.18
N GLU A 49 -12.01 8.94 15.32
CA GLU A 49 -12.53 7.76 16.02
C GLU A 49 -12.16 7.79 17.51
N ASP A 50 -12.82 6.98 18.33
CA ASP A 50 -12.61 6.94 19.78
C ASP A 50 -11.19 6.48 20.16
N ASN A 51 -10.64 5.49 19.43
CA ASN A 51 -9.34 4.91 19.73
C ASN A 51 -8.71 4.23 18.51
N LYS A 52 -7.41 3.96 18.60
CA LYS A 52 -6.63 3.33 17.53
C LYS A 52 -7.18 1.96 17.09
N LYS A 53 -7.72 1.16 18.02
CA LYS A 53 -8.21 -0.19 17.70
C LYS A 53 -9.42 -0.15 16.77
N LYS A 54 -10.35 0.78 17.00
CA LYS A 54 -11.48 0.98 16.09
C LYS A 54 -11.05 1.45 14.71
N VAL A 55 -10.06 2.35 14.64
CA VAL A 55 -9.43 2.75 13.36
C VAL A 55 -8.83 1.53 12.65
N GLU A 56 -8.12 0.67 13.37
CA GLU A 56 -7.59 -0.58 12.80
C GLU A 56 -8.70 -1.47 12.22
N GLU A 57 -9.79 -1.68 12.97
CA GLU A 57 -10.92 -2.50 12.53
C GLU A 57 -11.63 -1.93 11.29
N GLU A 58 -11.87 -0.61 11.24
CA GLU A 58 -12.52 0.03 10.10
C GLU A 58 -11.63 0.07 8.86
N VAL A 59 -10.34 0.41 9.02
CA VAL A 59 -9.39 0.45 7.89
C VAL A 59 -9.17 -0.95 7.33
N GLU A 60 -9.20 -1.99 8.18
CA GLU A 60 -9.18 -3.39 7.74
C GLU A 60 -10.41 -3.72 6.87
N ASP A 61 -11.63 -3.33 7.28
CA ASP A 61 -12.84 -3.50 6.46
C ASP A 61 -12.74 -2.75 5.13
N MET A 62 -12.23 -1.51 5.15
CA MET A 62 -11.98 -0.72 3.93
C MET A 62 -11.01 -1.44 2.99
N CYS A 63 -9.94 -2.04 3.52
CA CYS A 63 -8.98 -2.81 2.73
C CYS A 63 -9.63 -4.04 2.08
N GLN A 64 -10.40 -4.81 2.85
CA GLN A 64 -11.06 -6.02 2.36
C GLN A 64 -12.14 -5.74 1.30
N ARG A 65 -12.81 -4.60 1.40
CA ARG A 65 -13.98 -4.29 0.55
C ARG A 65 -13.67 -3.40 -0.65
N LEU A 66 -12.65 -2.55 -0.56
CA LEU A 66 -12.44 -1.50 -1.55
C LEU A 66 -10.97 -1.23 -1.87
N LEU A 67 -10.15 -0.95 -0.85
CA LEU A 67 -8.82 -0.38 -1.10
C LEU A 67 -7.88 -1.37 -1.77
N CYS A 68 -8.05 -2.67 -1.54
CA CYS A 68 -7.25 -3.69 -2.20
C CYS A 68 -8.08 -4.86 -2.69
N ASN A 69 -7.51 -5.64 -3.61
CA ASN A 69 -8.05 -6.94 -3.98
C ASN A 69 -7.34 -8.03 -3.16
N PRO A 70 -8.00 -8.68 -2.19
CA PRO A 70 -7.36 -9.60 -1.25
C PRO A 70 -6.83 -10.88 -1.92
N VAL A 71 -7.25 -11.18 -3.15
CA VAL A 71 -6.72 -12.32 -3.90
C VAL A 71 -5.27 -12.07 -4.32
N ILE A 72 -4.98 -10.86 -4.81
CA ILE A 72 -3.70 -10.55 -5.48
C ILE A 72 -2.82 -9.53 -4.74
N HIS A 73 -3.37 -8.81 -3.76
CA HIS A 73 -2.64 -7.80 -2.99
C HIS A 73 -2.35 -8.26 -1.55
N ASP A 74 -1.19 -7.87 -1.05
CA ASP A 74 -0.89 -7.74 0.38
C ASP A 74 -0.97 -6.24 0.74
N TYR A 75 -1.33 -5.94 1.98
CA TYR A 75 -1.29 -4.56 2.49
C TYR A 75 -0.72 -4.45 3.89
N GLN A 76 -0.34 -3.23 4.26
CA GLN A 76 0.13 -2.84 5.58
C GLN A 76 -0.55 -1.54 5.99
N ILE A 77 -1.10 -1.52 7.21
CA ILE A 77 -1.77 -0.35 7.77
C ILE A 77 -0.86 0.27 8.83
N ASN A 78 -0.65 1.58 8.74
CA ASN A 78 0.06 2.37 9.73
C ASN A 78 -0.85 3.50 10.21
N ILE A 79 -1.02 3.62 11.53
CA ILE A 79 -1.94 4.57 12.15
C ILE A 79 -1.17 5.36 13.20
N LYS A 80 -1.25 6.69 13.10
CA LYS A 80 -0.67 7.64 14.05
C LYS A 80 -1.75 8.59 14.54
N PRO A 81 -1.78 8.95 15.84
CA PRO A 81 -2.57 10.09 16.29
C PRO A 81 -2.17 11.33 15.50
N GLU A 82 -3.14 12.18 15.18
CA GLU A 82 -2.87 13.52 14.67
C GLU A 82 -2.53 14.42 15.87
N ASP A 83 -1.43 15.18 15.76
CA ASP A 83 -0.95 16.11 16.80
C ASP A 83 -1.87 17.34 16.95
#